data_AF-A0A662TXA5-F1
#
_entry.id   AF-A0A662TXA5-F1
#
_cell.length_a   1.000
_cell.length_b   1.000
_cell.length_c   1.000
_cell.angle_alpha   90.00
_cell.angle_beta   90.00
_cell.angle_gamma   90.00
#
_symmetry.space_group_name_H-M   'P 1'
#
loop_
_entity.id
_entity.type
_entity.pdbx_description
1 polymer ?
#
loop_
_entity_poly.entity_id
_entity_poly.type
_entity_poly.pdbx_seq_one_letter_code
_entity_poly.pdbx_strand_id
1 'polypeptide(L)'
;MASGIWTWQKLWYDHLTTVKNASPCIEACKEEAVGDFFFTLWMDDGAECDIRSAFCGLTWASELAYRGEDDQSSAARIFHTVCGGDYRSHILASEIEHPPKAGRHSGMARGFLWDDPLLGLFMRRFESGDEANLEELSYNYLQLARRLYDSPRGRDAGSIDHIALAAETIAHKIWLRKELVEAYRRSDRKKLAQVAETLLPELREKVRALWSSHRDLWLSQNKAFGFEVLTIRYGGLLLRLEEIASRIEEYLAGRIPAIDELSELVPALPHVSAYRGVATSSSIL
;
A
#
# COMPACT_ATOMS: atom_id res chain seq x y z
N MET A 1 -18.20 8.59 23.16
CA MET A 1 -18.31 8.14 21.75
C MET A 1 -16.92 7.83 21.20
N ALA A 2 -16.80 6.96 20.20
CA ALA A 2 -15.53 6.67 19.54
C ALA A 2 -15.64 6.81 18.01
N SER A 3 -14.67 7.49 17.39
CA SER A 3 -14.49 7.54 15.94
C SER A 3 -13.11 7.03 15.55
N GLY A 4 -12.81 7.00 14.26
CA GLY A 4 -11.59 6.40 13.70
C GLY A 4 -10.66 7.42 13.06
N ILE A 5 -9.37 7.34 13.39
CA ILE A 5 -8.29 7.83 12.54
C ILE A 5 -7.80 6.61 11.76
N TRP A 6 -8.06 6.58 10.46
CA TRP A 6 -8.03 5.34 9.68
C TRP A 6 -6.60 4.89 9.38
N THR A 7 -6.13 3.91 10.15
CA THR A 7 -4.78 3.33 10.06
C THR A 7 -4.78 1.83 9.80
N TRP A 8 -5.91 1.15 9.99
CA TRP A 8 -6.02 -0.29 9.81
C TRP A 8 -6.24 -0.66 8.35
N GLN A 9 -5.62 -1.77 7.95
CA GLN A 9 -5.61 -2.21 6.54
C GLN A 9 -5.11 -1.13 5.57
N LYS A 10 -4.19 -0.27 6.02
CA LYS A 10 -3.51 0.76 5.22
C LYS A 10 -2.00 0.63 5.34
N LEU A 11 -1.27 1.24 4.40
CA LEU A 11 0.19 1.43 4.51
C LEU A 11 0.54 2.79 5.16
N TRP A 12 -0.39 3.74 5.08
CA TRP A 12 -0.28 5.08 5.65
C TRP A 12 -1.65 5.51 6.17
N TYR A 13 -1.68 6.48 7.09
CA TYR A 13 -2.91 7.14 7.51
C TYR A 13 -3.75 7.58 6.30
N ASP A 14 -5.01 7.13 6.25
CA ASP A 14 -5.95 7.43 5.18
C ASP A 14 -6.78 8.66 5.56
N HIS A 15 -6.39 9.81 5.01
CA HIS A 15 -7.03 11.09 5.28
C HIS A 15 -8.46 11.15 4.76
N LEU A 16 -8.71 10.69 3.53
CA LEU A 16 -10.03 10.78 2.90
C LEU A 16 -11.06 9.94 3.64
N THR A 17 -10.72 8.71 4.00
CA THR A 17 -11.59 7.82 4.78
C THR A 17 -11.81 8.38 6.19
N THR A 18 -10.78 8.97 6.80
CA THR A 18 -10.92 9.60 8.11
C THR A 18 -11.87 10.79 8.07
N VAL A 19 -11.67 11.75 7.17
CA VAL A 19 -12.55 12.92 7.01
C VAL A 19 -13.99 12.49 6.77
N LYS A 20 -14.20 11.55 5.84
CA LYS A 20 -15.53 11.04 5.48
C LYS A 20 -16.31 10.48 6.68
N ASN A 21 -15.64 9.79 7.61
CA ASN A 21 -16.30 9.08 8.70
C ASN A 21 -16.25 9.84 10.04
N ALA A 22 -15.18 10.58 10.30
CA ALA A 22 -14.97 11.29 11.56
C ALA A 22 -15.72 12.62 11.62
N SER A 23 -15.82 13.37 10.51
CA SER A 23 -16.52 14.66 10.48
C SER A 23 -17.97 14.57 10.98
N PRO A 24 -18.86 13.72 10.41
CA PRO A 24 -20.24 13.63 10.88
C PRO A 24 -20.35 13.12 12.32
N CYS A 25 -19.39 12.29 12.76
CA CYS A 25 -19.35 11.81 14.13
C CYS A 25 -19.00 12.95 15.12
N ILE A 26 -18.05 13.81 14.76
CA ILE A 26 -17.65 14.97 15.57
C ILE A 26 -18.81 15.96 15.65
N GLU A 27 -19.46 16.25 14.53
CA GLU A 27 -20.63 17.14 14.46
C GLU A 27 -21.77 16.66 15.36
N ALA A 28 -22.19 15.39 15.21
CA ALA A 28 -23.24 14.82 16.04
C ALA A 28 -22.87 14.84 17.54
N CYS A 29 -21.60 14.60 17.89
CA CYS A 29 -21.16 14.67 19.29
C CYS A 29 -21.22 16.09 19.87
N LYS A 30 -20.99 17.12 19.04
CA LYS A 30 -21.14 18.52 19.46
C LYS A 30 -22.59 18.88 19.68
N GLU A 31 -23.48 18.47 18.76
CA GLU A 31 -24.93 18.73 18.86
C GLU A 31 -25.54 18.09 20.12
N GLU A 32 -25.14 16.86 20.43
CA GLU A 32 -25.62 16.12 21.61
C GLU A 32 -24.85 16.45 22.90
N ALA A 33 -23.93 17.44 22.87
CA ALA A 33 -23.10 17.85 24.00
C ALA A 33 -22.39 16.67 24.71
N VAL A 34 -21.84 15.74 23.93
CA VAL A 34 -21.12 14.57 24.45
C VAL A 34 -19.86 15.03 25.18
N GLY A 35 -19.74 14.67 26.47
CA GLY A 35 -18.61 15.08 27.31
C GLY A 35 -17.28 14.38 27.00
N ASP A 36 -17.33 13.12 26.56
CA ASP A 36 -16.15 12.30 26.28
C ASP A 36 -16.15 11.71 24.86
N PHE A 37 -15.08 11.99 24.12
CA PHE A 37 -14.87 11.55 22.75
C PHE A 37 -13.45 11.00 22.56
N PHE A 38 -13.32 9.84 21.90
CA PHE A 38 -12.03 9.21 21.64
C PHE A 38 -11.86 8.90 20.16
N PHE A 39 -10.62 9.00 19.68
CA PHE A 39 -10.21 8.54 18.36
C PHE A 39 -9.49 7.19 18.49
N THR A 40 -9.94 6.21 17.73
CA THR A 40 -9.34 4.87 17.64
C THR A 40 -8.39 4.81 16.45
N LEU A 41 -7.22 4.23 16.67
CA LEU A 41 -6.17 4.01 15.68
C LEU A 41 -5.90 2.50 15.62
N TRP A 42 -6.81 1.75 15.00
CA TRP A 42 -6.67 0.29 14.88
C TRP A 42 -5.51 -0.06 13.94
N MET A 43 -4.95 -1.26 14.11
CA MET A 43 -3.75 -1.72 13.41
C MET A 43 -3.92 -3.15 12.91
N ASP A 44 -5.10 -3.41 12.33
CA ASP A 44 -5.54 -4.75 11.95
C ASP A 44 -4.60 -5.43 10.96
N ASP A 45 -4.52 -6.76 11.09
CA ASP A 45 -3.83 -7.64 10.16
C ASP A 45 -2.34 -7.30 9.95
N GLY A 46 -1.61 -7.21 11.07
CA GLY A 46 -0.14 -7.15 11.07
C GLY A 46 0.45 -5.77 11.33
N ALA A 47 -0.36 -4.76 11.65
CA ALA A 47 0.10 -3.43 12.08
C ALA A 47 1.09 -2.79 11.10
N GLU A 48 0.82 -2.92 9.80
CA GLU A 48 1.76 -2.54 8.72
C GLU A 48 1.82 -1.04 8.43
N CYS A 49 0.83 -0.28 8.92
CA CYS A 49 0.79 1.17 8.78
C CYS A 49 1.85 1.82 9.68
N ASP A 50 2.53 2.84 9.17
CA ASP A 50 3.33 3.71 10.02
C ASP A 50 2.41 4.46 10.99
N ILE A 51 2.33 4.01 12.25
CA ILE A 51 1.40 4.56 13.23
C ILE A 51 1.61 6.06 13.47
N ARG A 52 2.84 6.57 13.30
CA ARG A 52 3.14 8.01 13.48
C ARG A 52 2.57 8.85 12.33
N SER A 53 2.25 8.25 11.18
CA SER A 53 1.50 8.94 10.11
C SER A 53 0.13 9.47 10.59
N ALA A 54 -0.47 8.78 11.57
CA ALA A 54 -1.77 9.12 12.14
C ALA A 54 -1.76 10.44 12.93
N PHE A 55 -0.59 10.95 13.32
CA PHE A 55 -0.48 12.24 14.00
C PHE A 55 -1.02 13.39 13.13
N CYS A 56 -0.93 13.26 11.81
CA CYS A 56 -1.55 14.19 10.87
C CYS A 56 -3.08 14.18 11.03
N GLY A 57 -3.68 12.99 11.09
CA GLY A 57 -5.12 12.82 11.28
C GLY A 57 -5.61 13.27 12.65
N LEU A 58 -4.85 12.99 13.71
CA LEU A 58 -5.14 13.50 15.05
C LEU A 58 -5.09 15.03 15.10
N THR A 59 -4.13 15.65 14.40
CA THR A 59 -4.04 17.12 14.30
C THR A 59 -5.28 17.67 13.61
N TRP A 60 -5.63 17.14 12.43
CA TRP A 60 -6.85 17.53 11.71
C TRP A 60 -8.10 17.39 12.58
N ALA A 61 -8.27 16.23 13.24
CA ALA A 61 -9.46 15.95 14.01
C ALA A 61 -9.56 16.83 15.26
N SER A 62 -8.42 17.18 15.87
CA SER A 62 -8.36 18.12 16.98
C SER A 62 -8.78 19.53 16.54
N GLU A 63 -8.29 20.02 15.41
CA GLU A 63 -8.68 21.33 14.89
C GLU A 63 -10.18 21.39 14.59
N LEU A 64 -10.72 20.35 13.94
CA LEU A 64 -12.16 20.27 13.68
C LEU A 64 -12.97 20.21 14.99
N ALA A 65 -12.53 19.43 15.98
CA ALA A 65 -13.21 19.33 17.27
C ALA A 65 -13.23 20.66 18.04
N TYR A 66 -12.10 21.37 18.13
CA TYR A 66 -11.99 22.60 18.92
C TYR A 66 -12.46 23.87 18.19
N ARG A 67 -12.17 23.99 16.89
CA ARG A 67 -12.47 25.21 16.12
C ARG A 67 -13.78 25.12 15.35
N GLY A 68 -14.20 23.90 14.98
CA GLY A 68 -15.38 23.68 14.14
C GLY A 68 -15.15 23.94 12.65
N GLU A 69 -13.91 24.17 12.23
CA GLU A 69 -13.55 24.46 10.84
C GLU A 69 -12.34 23.60 10.41
N ASP A 70 -12.33 23.18 9.15
CA ASP A 70 -11.17 22.54 8.52
C ASP A 70 -10.15 23.60 8.04
N ASP A 71 -9.42 24.20 8.98
CA ASP A 71 -8.33 25.15 8.68
C ASP A 71 -6.99 24.41 8.51
N GLN A 72 -6.71 24.05 7.26
CA GLN A 72 -5.48 23.39 6.83
C GLN A 72 -4.21 24.20 7.17
N SER A 73 -4.29 25.54 7.23
CA SER A 73 -3.14 26.38 7.58
C SER A 73 -2.84 26.29 9.08
N SER A 74 -3.88 26.22 9.90
CA SER A 74 -3.74 26.02 11.34
C SER A 74 -3.24 24.61 11.67
N ALA A 75 -3.83 23.58 11.06
CA ALA A 75 -3.36 22.20 11.18
C ALA A 75 -1.88 22.08 10.79
N ALA A 76 -1.45 22.71 9.70
CA ALA A 76 -0.04 22.71 9.28
C ALA A 76 0.90 23.33 10.33
N ARG A 77 0.51 24.47 10.94
CA ARG A 77 1.32 25.09 12.00
C ARG A 77 1.44 24.20 13.23
N ILE A 78 0.33 23.62 13.68
CA ILE A 78 0.29 22.76 14.87
C ILE A 78 1.11 21.50 14.62
N PHE A 79 0.88 20.83 13.49
CA PHE A 79 1.59 19.61 13.13
C PHE A 79 3.10 19.83 13.04
N HIS A 80 3.53 20.94 12.44
CA HIS A 80 4.94 21.32 12.41
C HIS A 80 5.49 21.57 13.82
N THR A 81 4.74 22.30 14.66
CA THR A 81 5.18 22.65 16.02
C THR A 81 5.32 21.42 16.92
N VAL A 82 4.35 20.48 16.85
CA VAL A 82 4.27 19.31 17.72
C VAL A 82 5.15 18.16 17.22
N CYS A 83 5.07 17.84 15.93
CA CYS A 83 5.70 16.65 15.36
C CYS A 83 6.96 16.95 14.54
N GLY A 84 7.22 18.23 14.23
CA GLY A 84 8.29 18.63 13.32
C GLY A 84 8.06 18.17 11.88
N GLY A 85 6.84 17.74 11.54
CA GLY A 85 6.47 17.24 10.22
C GLY A 85 5.96 18.34 9.28
N ASP A 86 5.90 18.02 7.99
CA ASP A 86 5.21 18.84 7.00
C ASP A 86 3.82 18.26 6.72
N TYR A 87 2.79 19.00 7.09
CA TYR A 87 1.41 18.51 7.02
C TYR A 87 0.97 18.20 5.58
N ARG A 88 1.40 19.02 4.61
CA ARG A 88 1.05 18.80 3.19
C ARG A 88 1.67 17.52 2.64
N SER A 89 2.90 17.22 3.02
CA SER A 89 3.60 15.98 2.66
C SER A 89 2.89 14.75 3.23
N HIS A 90 2.29 14.86 4.42
CA HIS A 90 1.47 13.80 5.00
C HIS A 90 0.16 13.57 4.28
N ILE A 91 -0.52 14.66 3.91
CA ILE A 91 -1.73 14.58 3.09
C ILE A 91 -1.40 13.97 1.73
N LEU A 92 -0.29 14.39 1.11
CA LEU A 92 0.22 13.78 -0.12
C LEU A 92 0.50 12.28 0.06
N ALA A 93 1.16 11.86 1.15
CA ALA A 93 1.43 10.46 1.42
C ALA A 93 0.14 9.63 1.58
N SER A 94 -0.94 10.23 2.08
CA SER A 94 -2.25 9.55 2.14
C SER A 94 -2.84 9.24 0.76
N GLU A 95 -2.38 9.90 -0.31
CA GLU A 95 -2.76 9.57 -1.69
C GLU A 95 -2.28 8.17 -2.10
N ILE A 96 -1.39 7.50 -1.35
CA ILE A 96 -1.02 6.10 -1.64
C ILE A 96 -2.23 5.18 -1.61
N GLU A 97 -3.20 5.47 -0.75
CA GLU A 97 -4.46 4.75 -0.66
C GLU A 97 -5.42 5.19 -1.76
N HIS A 98 -5.25 6.38 -2.32
CA HIS A 98 -6.18 6.99 -3.28
C HIS A 98 -5.45 7.64 -4.46
N PRO A 99 -4.61 6.89 -5.22
CA PRO A 99 -3.90 7.50 -6.32
C PRO A 99 -4.90 8.01 -7.37
N PRO A 100 -4.53 9.03 -8.17
CA PRO A 100 -5.42 9.56 -9.20
C PRO A 100 -6.05 8.45 -10.04
N LYS A 101 -7.35 8.57 -10.31
CA LYS A 101 -8.14 7.58 -11.08
C LYS A 101 -8.22 6.17 -10.45
N ALA A 102 -7.87 6.02 -9.17
CA ALA A 102 -8.12 4.77 -8.45
C ALA A 102 -9.61 4.40 -8.41
N GLY A 103 -10.54 5.37 -8.47
CA GLY A 103 -11.97 5.08 -8.51
C GLY A 103 -12.41 4.13 -7.40
N ARG A 104 -12.99 2.98 -7.75
CA ARG A 104 -13.42 1.94 -6.79
C ARG A 104 -12.26 1.18 -6.11
N HIS A 105 -11.01 1.46 -6.48
CA HIS A 105 -9.78 0.85 -5.97
C HIS A 105 -9.10 1.68 -4.88
N SER A 106 -9.71 2.81 -4.52
CA SER A 106 -9.34 3.57 -3.33
C SER A 106 -9.33 2.68 -2.09
N GLY A 107 -8.29 2.84 -1.28
CA GLY A 107 -8.05 2.13 -0.05
C GLY A 107 -7.49 0.72 -0.20
N MET A 108 -6.93 0.37 -1.37
CA MET A 108 -6.47 -0.98 -1.68
C MET A 108 -4.95 -1.10 -1.90
N ALA A 109 -4.13 -0.17 -1.42
CA ALA A 109 -2.67 -0.18 -1.62
C ALA A 109 -2.04 -1.51 -1.17
N ARG A 110 -2.51 -2.06 -0.04
CA ARG A 110 -2.11 -3.38 0.48
C ARG A 110 -2.39 -4.52 -0.48
N GLY A 111 -3.49 -4.43 -1.24
CA GLY A 111 -3.83 -5.41 -2.27
C GLY A 111 -2.72 -5.51 -3.30
N PHE A 112 -2.26 -4.37 -3.82
CA PHE A 112 -1.14 -4.35 -4.77
C PHE A 112 0.19 -4.78 -4.13
N LEU A 113 0.46 -4.39 -2.88
CA LEU A 113 1.70 -4.75 -2.20
C LEU A 113 1.83 -6.25 -1.95
N TRP A 114 0.75 -6.93 -1.57
CA TRP A 114 0.80 -8.33 -1.13
C TRP A 114 0.33 -9.35 -2.16
N ASP A 115 -0.31 -8.93 -3.25
CA ASP A 115 -0.73 -9.84 -4.32
C ASP A 115 0.47 -10.50 -4.99
N ASP A 116 0.42 -11.83 -5.14
CA ASP A 116 1.46 -12.58 -5.82
C ASP A 116 1.44 -12.25 -7.32
N PRO A 117 2.53 -11.76 -7.96
CA PRO A 117 2.46 -11.36 -9.37
C PRO A 117 2.26 -12.52 -10.36
N LEU A 118 2.56 -13.76 -9.97
CA LEU A 118 2.28 -14.94 -10.80
C LEU A 118 0.79 -15.26 -10.79
N LEU A 119 0.20 -15.28 -9.60
CA LEU A 119 -1.21 -15.59 -9.41
C LEU A 119 -2.12 -14.42 -9.79
N GLY A 120 -1.74 -13.18 -9.46
CA GLY A 120 -2.49 -11.95 -9.75
C GLY A 120 -3.91 -11.94 -9.19
N LEU A 121 -4.14 -12.53 -8.01
CA LEU A 121 -5.49 -12.74 -7.48
C LEU A 121 -6.24 -11.43 -7.30
N PHE A 122 -5.54 -10.39 -6.85
CA PHE A 122 -6.07 -9.05 -6.81
C PHE A 122 -5.94 -8.37 -8.17
N MET A 123 -4.75 -8.37 -8.80
CA MET A 123 -4.46 -7.56 -9.97
C MET A 123 -5.21 -7.98 -11.25
N ARG A 124 -5.73 -9.21 -11.35
CA ARG A 124 -6.51 -9.69 -12.52
C ARG A 124 -7.74 -8.85 -12.83
N ARG A 125 -8.34 -8.19 -11.84
CA ARG A 125 -9.50 -7.31 -12.05
C ARG A 125 -9.21 -6.12 -12.98
N PHE A 126 -7.94 -5.72 -13.07
CA PHE A 126 -7.48 -4.62 -13.90
C PHE A 126 -7.09 -5.07 -15.31
N GLU A 127 -7.12 -6.38 -15.57
CA GLU A 127 -6.78 -6.97 -16.87
C GLU A 127 -7.99 -7.07 -17.82
N SER A 128 -9.22 -7.00 -17.30
CA SER A 128 -10.46 -7.17 -18.08
C SER A 128 -11.03 -5.89 -18.70
N GLY A 129 -10.44 -4.73 -18.44
CA GLY A 129 -10.80 -3.45 -19.08
C GLY A 129 -11.98 -2.68 -18.45
N ASP A 130 -12.67 -3.25 -17.45
CA ASP A 130 -13.78 -2.59 -16.72
C ASP A 130 -13.28 -1.62 -15.61
N GLU A 131 -11.96 -1.49 -15.47
CA GLU A 131 -11.24 -0.81 -14.40
C GLU A 131 -10.12 0.07 -14.97
N ALA A 132 -9.45 0.83 -14.09
CA ALA A 132 -8.22 1.51 -14.46
C ALA A 132 -7.18 0.50 -14.96
N ASN A 133 -6.53 0.77 -16.08
CA ASN A 133 -5.50 -0.12 -16.62
C ASN A 133 -4.26 -0.12 -15.69
N LEU A 134 -3.65 -1.30 -15.50
CA LEU A 134 -2.39 -1.51 -14.78
C LEU A 134 -1.28 -0.51 -15.17
N GLU A 135 -1.16 -0.15 -16.45
CA GLU A 135 -0.14 0.82 -16.90
C GLU A 135 -0.33 2.20 -16.26
N GLU A 136 -1.57 2.70 -16.26
CA GLU A 136 -1.90 4.00 -15.66
C GLU A 136 -1.74 3.96 -14.14
N LEU A 137 -2.17 2.87 -13.49
CA LEU A 137 -2.00 2.70 -12.05
C LEU A 137 -0.52 2.68 -11.66
N SER A 138 0.30 1.91 -12.38
CA SER A 138 1.76 1.87 -12.19
C SER A 138 2.37 3.26 -12.32
N TYR A 139 1.99 4.00 -13.38
CA TYR A 139 2.45 5.37 -13.58
C TYR A 139 2.06 6.29 -12.42
N ASN A 140 0.82 6.23 -11.93
CA ASN A 140 0.35 7.07 -10.85
C ASN A 140 1.07 6.81 -9.52
N TYR A 141 1.31 5.54 -9.17
CA TYR A 141 2.12 5.21 -7.98
C TYR A 141 3.58 5.68 -8.13
N LEU A 142 4.16 5.58 -9.33
CA LEU A 142 5.51 6.09 -9.59
C LEU A 142 5.59 7.62 -9.49
N GLN A 143 4.59 8.35 -9.98
CA GLN A 143 4.53 9.80 -9.81
C GLN A 143 4.33 10.20 -8.35
N LEU A 144 3.52 9.46 -7.60
CA LEU A 144 3.36 9.67 -6.16
C LEU A 144 4.70 9.47 -5.43
N ALA A 145 5.40 8.36 -5.71
CA ALA A 145 6.71 8.10 -5.11
C ALA A 145 7.71 9.24 -5.38
N ARG A 146 7.78 9.74 -6.62
CA ARG A 146 8.64 10.89 -6.97
C ARG A 146 8.30 12.14 -6.17
N ARG A 147 7.02 12.52 -6.13
CA ARG A 147 6.56 13.68 -5.34
C ARG A 147 6.88 13.54 -3.85
N LEU A 148 6.80 12.32 -3.31
CA LEU A 148 7.15 12.02 -1.92
C LEU A 148 8.66 12.10 -1.66
N TYR A 149 9.50 11.60 -2.55
CA TYR A 149 10.96 11.76 -2.43
C TYR A 149 11.41 13.23 -2.48
N ASP A 150 10.67 14.08 -3.19
CA ASP A 150 10.89 15.53 -3.24
C ASP A 150 10.27 16.29 -2.04
N SER A 151 9.46 15.60 -1.22
CA SER A 151 8.75 16.22 -0.11
C SER A 151 9.65 16.46 1.11
N PRO A 152 9.39 17.51 1.91
CA PRO A 152 10.05 17.70 3.20
C PRO A 152 9.86 16.50 4.13
N ARG A 153 10.92 16.18 4.89
CA ARG A 153 10.89 15.11 5.88
C ARG A 153 10.48 15.68 7.23
N GLY A 154 9.71 14.88 7.99
CA GLY A 154 9.45 15.15 9.39
C GLY A 154 10.51 14.54 10.31
N ARG A 155 10.51 14.95 11.58
CA ARG A 155 11.36 14.33 12.62
C ARG A 155 10.67 13.14 13.30
N ASP A 156 9.47 13.36 13.83
CA ASP A 156 8.74 12.36 14.63
C ASP A 156 7.32 12.11 14.09
N ALA A 157 7.12 12.28 12.79
CA ALA A 157 5.83 12.20 12.13
C ALA A 157 5.86 11.17 11.00
N GLY A 158 6.14 9.90 11.29
CA GLY A 158 6.26 8.86 10.27
C GLY A 158 7.36 9.11 9.23
N SER A 159 7.54 8.15 8.32
CA SER A 159 8.62 8.20 7.32
C SER A 159 8.08 8.40 5.91
N ILE A 160 8.29 9.61 5.38
CA ILE A 160 8.01 9.95 3.99
C ILE A 160 8.85 9.11 3.02
N ASP A 161 10.11 8.82 3.36
CA ASP A 161 10.97 7.99 2.52
C ASP A 161 10.48 6.52 2.48
N HIS A 162 9.98 5.99 3.60
CA HIS A 162 9.40 4.65 3.64
C HIS A 162 8.15 4.55 2.75
N ILE A 163 7.22 5.51 2.86
CA ILE A 163 5.99 5.47 2.09
C ILE A 163 6.22 5.78 0.60
N ALA A 164 7.24 6.60 0.27
CA ALA A 164 7.72 6.78 -1.10
C ALA A 164 8.24 5.45 -1.68
N LEU A 165 9.05 4.72 -0.91
CA LEU A 165 9.58 3.42 -1.31
C LEU A 165 8.47 2.36 -1.44
N ALA A 166 7.44 2.41 -0.61
CA ALA A 166 6.27 1.56 -0.73
C ALA A 166 5.49 1.85 -2.03
N ALA A 167 5.23 3.13 -2.33
CA ALA A 167 4.57 3.53 -3.57
C ALA A 167 5.38 3.12 -4.81
N GLU A 168 6.71 3.30 -4.78
CA GLU A 168 7.60 2.87 -5.86
C GLU A 168 7.58 1.35 -6.03
N THR A 169 7.65 0.60 -4.93
CA THR A 169 7.58 -0.87 -4.97
C THR A 169 6.26 -1.34 -5.58
N ILE A 170 5.14 -0.73 -5.18
CA ILE A 170 3.82 -1.02 -5.75
C ILE A 170 3.79 -0.74 -7.26
N ALA A 171 4.33 0.39 -7.71
CA ALA A 171 4.43 0.70 -9.14
C ALA A 171 5.17 -0.40 -9.92
N HIS A 172 6.34 -0.81 -9.42
CA HIS A 172 7.13 -1.87 -10.06
C HIS A 172 6.44 -3.24 -10.03
N LYS A 173 5.68 -3.56 -8.98
CA LYS A 173 4.86 -4.78 -8.93
C LYS A 173 3.75 -4.79 -9.99
N ILE A 174 3.03 -3.69 -10.11
CA ILE A 174 1.95 -3.53 -11.09
C ILE A 174 2.53 -3.64 -12.51
N TRP A 175 3.64 -2.96 -12.77
CA TRP A 175 4.34 -3.02 -14.05
C TRP A 175 4.81 -4.44 -14.38
N LEU A 176 5.44 -5.14 -13.43
CA LEU A 176 5.87 -6.53 -13.60
C LEU A 176 4.70 -7.42 -14.01
N ARG A 177 3.56 -7.33 -13.32
CA ARG A 177 2.36 -8.14 -13.62
C ARG A 177 1.89 -7.90 -15.05
N LYS A 178 1.77 -6.63 -15.46
CA LYS A 178 1.38 -6.27 -16.83
C LYS A 178 2.32 -6.90 -17.86
N GLU A 179 3.62 -6.67 -17.71
CA GLU A 179 4.61 -7.13 -18.70
C GLU A 179 4.70 -8.66 -18.75
N LEU A 180 4.59 -9.34 -17.59
CA LEU A 180 4.56 -10.80 -17.50
C LEU A 180 3.37 -11.39 -18.25
N VAL A 181 2.15 -10.91 -17.96
CA VAL A 181 0.92 -11.42 -18.56
C VAL A 181 0.87 -11.13 -20.06
N GLU A 182 1.24 -9.91 -20.48
CA GLU A 182 1.25 -9.54 -21.90
C GLU A 182 2.28 -10.34 -22.70
N ALA A 183 3.50 -10.51 -22.16
CA ALA A 183 4.54 -11.30 -22.80
C ALA A 183 4.13 -12.76 -22.95
N TYR A 184 3.57 -13.36 -21.89
CA TYR A 184 3.10 -14.74 -21.92
C TYR A 184 1.95 -14.92 -22.93
N ARG A 185 0.94 -14.05 -22.89
CA ARG A 185 -0.23 -14.10 -23.80
C ARG A 185 0.16 -13.99 -25.27
N ARG A 186 1.21 -13.21 -25.58
CA ARG A 186 1.72 -13.02 -26.94
C ARG A 186 2.78 -14.06 -27.34
N SER A 187 3.10 -15.01 -26.46
CA SER A 187 4.24 -15.93 -26.63
C SER A 187 5.55 -15.19 -26.92
N ASP A 188 5.72 -13.98 -26.38
CA ASP A 188 6.90 -13.15 -26.58
C ASP A 188 8.03 -13.62 -25.65
N ARG A 189 8.77 -14.62 -26.13
CA ARG A 189 9.87 -15.25 -25.40
C ARG A 189 10.98 -14.26 -25.05
N LYS A 190 11.25 -13.28 -25.92
CA LYS A 190 12.27 -12.24 -25.66
C LYS A 190 11.83 -11.35 -24.51
N LYS A 191 10.56 -10.96 -24.49
CA LYS A 191 10.01 -10.16 -23.41
C LYS A 191 9.93 -10.91 -22.10
N LEU A 192 9.58 -12.19 -22.11
CA LEU A 192 9.64 -13.06 -20.93
C LEU A 192 11.06 -13.15 -20.35
N ALA A 193 12.08 -13.29 -21.21
CA ALA A 193 13.48 -13.24 -20.77
C ALA A 193 13.82 -11.90 -20.10
N GLN A 194 13.40 -10.78 -20.69
CA GLN A 194 13.58 -9.45 -20.09
C GLN A 194 12.88 -9.31 -18.71
N VAL A 195 11.68 -9.88 -18.57
CA VAL A 195 10.97 -9.91 -17.27
C VAL A 195 11.83 -10.63 -16.22
N ALA A 196 12.38 -11.81 -16.57
CA ALA A 196 13.18 -12.61 -15.66
C ALA A 196 14.56 -12.01 -15.33
N GLU A 197 15.24 -11.44 -16.32
CA GLU A 197 16.62 -10.96 -16.21
C GLU A 197 16.72 -9.53 -15.66
N THR A 198 15.67 -8.72 -15.80
CA THR A 198 15.71 -7.29 -15.45
C THR A 198 14.64 -6.92 -14.42
N LEU A 199 13.36 -7.12 -14.75
CA LEU A 199 12.27 -6.60 -13.92
C LEU A 199 12.16 -7.32 -12.57
N LEU A 200 12.33 -8.65 -12.56
CA LEU A 200 12.29 -9.44 -11.32
C LEU A 200 13.45 -9.10 -10.37
N PRO A 201 14.73 -9.06 -10.79
CA PRO A 201 15.82 -8.62 -9.93
C PRO A 201 15.61 -7.21 -9.37
N GLU A 202 15.21 -6.26 -10.21
CA GLU A 202 14.95 -4.88 -9.77
C GLU A 202 13.86 -4.83 -8.69
N LEU A 203 12.74 -5.51 -8.92
CA LEU A 203 11.66 -5.56 -7.93
C LEU A 203 12.10 -6.23 -6.63
N ARG A 204 12.88 -7.33 -6.70
CA ARG A 204 13.39 -8.01 -5.51
C ARG A 204 14.22 -7.06 -4.64
N GLU A 205 15.09 -6.26 -5.24
CA GLU A 205 15.87 -5.27 -4.50
C GLU A 205 14.99 -4.20 -3.84
N LYS A 206 13.95 -3.71 -4.54
CA LYS A 206 12.98 -2.77 -3.95
C LYS A 206 12.21 -3.39 -2.78
N VAL A 207 11.77 -4.66 -2.91
CA VAL A 207 11.10 -5.39 -1.83
C VAL A 207 12.04 -5.61 -0.63
N ARG A 208 13.33 -5.93 -0.85
CA ARG A 208 14.33 -6.02 0.23
C ARG A 208 14.55 -4.67 0.92
N ALA A 209 14.67 -3.59 0.15
CA ALA A 209 14.81 -2.24 0.68
C ALA A 209 13.58 -1.84 1.50
N LEU A 210 12.37 -2.16 1.00
CA LEU A 210 11.13 -1.88 1.70
C LEU A 210 11.02 -2.67 3.01
N TRP A 211 11.38 -3.96 3.01
CA TRP A 211 11.48 -4.76 4.23
C TRP A 211 12.46 -4.15 5.24
N SER A 212 13.65 -3.74 4.80
CA SER A 212 14.66 -3.12 5.66
C SER A 212 14.14 -1.82 6.28
N SER A 213 13.52 -0.96 5.45
CA SER A 213 12.92 0.29 5.90
C SER A 213 11.77 0.05 6.90
N HIS A 214 10.93 -0.95 6.65
CA HIS A 214 9.85 -1.33 7.57
C HIS A 214 10.42 -1.84 8.90
N ARG A 215 11.51 -2.61 8.86
CA ARG A 215 12.18 -3.11 10.07
C ARG A 215 12.67 -1.98 10.95
N ASP A 216 13.32 -0.99 10.35
CA ASP A 216 13.85 0.16 11.09
C ASP A 216 12.71 0.98 11.70
N LEU A 217 11.61 1.18 10.96
CA LEU A 217 10.41 1.82 11.50
C LEU A 217 9.80 1.04 12.66
N TRP A 218 9.55 -0.26 12.49
CA TRP A 218 8.96 -1.11 13.52
C TRP A 218 9.78 -1.04 14.81
N LEU A 219 11.10 -1.25 14.73
CA LEU A 219 11.96 -1.25 15.91
C LEU A 219 12.13 0.14 16.55
N SER A 220 11.81 1.22 15.83
CA SER A 220 11.79 2.58 16.38
C SER A 220 10.53 2.91 17.20
N GLN A 221 9.42 2.18 16.97
CA GLN A 221 8.11 2.53 17.54
C GLN A 221 7.40 1.37 18.26
N ASN A 222 7.91 0.14 18.12
CA ASN A 222 7.34 -1.07 18.69
C ASN A 222 8.42 -1.92 19.36
N LYS A 223 7.98 -2.87 20.20
CA LYS A 223 8.84 -3.97 20.65
C LYS A 223 9.13 -4.88 19.46
N ALA A 224 10.20 -5.68 19.54
CA ALA A 224 10.60 -6.57 18.44
C ALA A 224 9.51 -7.59 18.05
N PHE A 225 8.72 -8.07 19.01
CA PHE A 225 7.62 -9.01 18.77
C PHE A 225 6.56 -8.41 17.83
N GLY A 226 6.10 -9.21 16.88
CA GLY A 226 5.17 -8.83 15.81
C GLY A 226 5.88 -8.61 14.46
N PHE A 227 7.15 -8.19 14.46
CA PHE A 227 7.88 -7.99 13.20
C PHE A 227 8.20 -9.31 12.48
N GLU A 228 8.23 -10.44 13.20
CA GLU A 228 8.36 -11.76 12.58
C GLU A 228 7.21 -12.05 11.60
N VAL A 229 6.01 -11.52 11.85
CA VAL A 229 4.86 -11.64 10.94
C VAL A 229 5.16 -10.95 9.62
N LEU A 230 5.61 -9.69 9.66
CA LEU A 230 6.01 -8.94 8.46
C LEU A 230 7.19 -9.61 7.75
N THR A 231 8.16 -10.13 8.52
CA THR A 231 9.30 -10.86 7.95
C THR A 231 8.85 -12.09 7.16
N ILE A 232 7.87 -12.84 7.66
CA ILE A 232 7.26 -13.96 6.91
C ILE A 232 6.59 -13.46 5.64
N ARG A 233 5.83 -12.36 5.69
CA ARG A 233 5.13 -11.79 4.51
C ARG A 233 6.10 -11.36 3.42
N TYR A 234 7.13 -10.58 3.78
CA TYR A 234 8.18 -10.14 2.85
C TYR A 234 9.02 -11.30 2.33
N GLY A 235 9.39 -12.25 3.20
CA GLY A 235 10.15 -13.44 2.81
C GLY A 235 9.37 -14.32 1.82
N GLY A 236 8.07 -14.52 2.07
CA GLY A 236 7.18 -15.19 1.14
C GLY A 236 7.13 -14.48 -0.21
N LEU A 237 6.90 -13.17 -0.22
CA LEU A 237 6.88 -12.38 -1.46
C LEU A 237 8.21 -12.48 -2.23
N LEU A 238 9.35 -12.38 -1.56
CA LEU A 238 10.67 -12.49 -2.19
C LEU A 238 10.87 -13.87 -2.84
N LEU A 239 10.53 -14.95 -2.15
CA LEU A 239 10.65 -16.31 -2.69
C LEU A 239 9.66 -16.54 -3.84
N ARG A 240 8.48 -15.94 -3.78
CA ARG A 240 7.52 -15.98 -4.89
C ARG A 240 8.02 -15.25 -6.14
N LEU A 241 8.76 -14.15 -5.99
CA LEU A 241 9.42 -13.50 -7.13
C LEU A 241 10.54 -14.37 -7.73
N GLU A 242 11.24 -15.15 -6.91
CA GLU A 242 12.21 -16.14 -7.39
C GLU A 242 11.52 -17.28 -8.15
N GLU A 243 10.37 -17.74 -7.67
CA GLU A 243 9.58 -18.75 -8.36
C GLU A 243 9.17 -18.28 -9.76
N ILE A 244 8.73 -17.02 -9.92
CA ILE A 244 8.39 -16.48 -11.25
C ILE A 244 9.58 -16.60 -12.20
N ALA A 245 10.79 -16.30 -11.73
CA ALA A 245 11.99 -16.41 -12.56
C ALA A 245 12.23 -17.86 -13.00
N SER A 246 12.14 -18.81 -12.07
CA SER A 246 12.29 -20.25 -12.34
C SER A 246 11.25 -20.75 -13.36
N ARG A 247 9.98 -20.38 -13.18
CA ARG A 247 8.87 -20.79 -14.07
C ARG A 247 9.04 -20.22 -15.48
N ILE A 248 9.48 -18.97 -15.60
CA ILE A 248 9.83 -18.37 -16.90
C ILE A 248 10.99 -19.12 -17.54
N GLU A 249 12.06 -19.41 -16.79
CA GLU A 249 13.23 -20.12 -17.32
C GLU A 249 12.87 -21.53 -17.81
N GLU A 250 12.10 -22.29 -17.04
CA GLU A 250 11.60 -23.61 -17.44
C GLU A 250 10.82 -23.56 -18.74
N TYR A 251 9.93 -22.57 -18.89
CA TYR A 251 9.15 -22.36 -20.11
C TYR A 251 10.02 -21.94 -21.29
N LEU A 252 11.02 -21.07 -21.06
CA LEU A 252 11.97 -20.62 -22.07
C LEU A 252 12.96 -21.72 -22.50
N ALA A 253 13.26 -22.67 -21.63
CA ALA A 253 14.06 -23.85 -21.92
C ALA A 253 13.25 -24.99 -22.56
N GLY A 254 11.92 -24.88 -22.60
CA GLY A 254 11.03 -25.94 -23.12
C GLY A 254 10.90 -27.15 -22.18
N ARG A 255 11.23 -26.98 -20.89
CA ARG A 255 11.05 -28.02 -19.86
C ARG A 255 9.59 -28.19 -19.46
N ILE A 256 8.82 -27.11 -19.54
CA ILE A 256 7.37 -27.11 -19.35
C ILE A 256 6.68 -26.55 -20.60
N PRO A 257 5.50 -27.10 -20.99
CA PRO A 257 4.79 -26.65 -22.18
C PRO A 257 4.05 -25.31 -21.97
N ALA A 258 3.75 -24.97 -20.71
CA ALA A 258 2.99 -23.79 -20.31
C ALA A 258 3.35 -23.40 -18.86
N ILE A 259 3.06 -22.15 -18.50
CA ILE A 259 3.02 -21.68 -17.11
C ILE A 259 1.53 -21.69 -16.71
N ASP A 260 1.11 -22.73 -16.00
CA ASP A 260 -0.30 -22.98 -15.66
C ASP A 260 -0.94 -21.77 -14.95
N GLU A 261 -0.19 -21.15 -14.05
CA GLU A 261 -0.62 -19.98 -13.27
C GLU A 261 -1.00 -18.77 -14.15
N LEU A 262 -0.41 -18.67 -15.35
CA LEU A 262 -0.71 -17.62 -16.34
C LEU A 262 -1.72 -18.08 -17.41
N SER A 263 -1.87 -19.39 -17.60
CA SER A 263 -2.77 -19.98 -18.60
C SER A 263 -4.20 -20.10 -18.10
N GLU A 264 -4.38 -20.36 -16.80
CA GLU A 264 -5.69 -20.63 -16.21
C GLU A 264 -6.52 -19.36 -15.99
N LEU A 265 -7.82 -19.46 -16.29
CA LEU A 265 -8.81 -18.42 -16.03
C LEU A 265 -9.31 -18.54 -14.60
N VAL A 266 -8.64 -17.84 -13.69
CA VAL A 266 -9.06 -17.73 -12.29
C VAL A 266 -9.82 -16.42 -12.08
N PRO A 267 -11.02 -16.44 -11.47
CA PRO A 267 -11.73 -15.21 -11.11
C PRO A 267 -10.89 -14.33 -10.20
N ALA A 268 -10.94 -13.02 -10.43
CA ALA A 268 -10.31 -12.07 -9.52
C ALA A 268 -10.99 -12.12 -8.13
N LEU A 269 -10.21 -11.88 -7.08
CA LEU A 269 -10.76 -11.72 -5.74
C LEU A 269 -11.76 -10.57 -5.73
N PRO A 270 -12.91 -10.68 -5.05
CA PRO A 270 -13.88 -9.59 -4.96
C PRO A 270 -13.43 -8.49 -3.98
N HIS A 271 -12.73 -8.86 -2.91
CA HIS A 271 -12.34 -7.95 -1.82
C HIS A 271 -11.00 -8.35 -1.21
N VAL A 272 -10.23 -7.38 -0.71
CA VAL A 272 -9.00 -7.61 0.06
C VAL A 272 -9.26 -7.26 1.52
N SER A 273 -9.44 -8.27 2.38
CA SER A 273 -9.67 -8.07 3.82
C SER A 273 -8.49 -8.49 4.69
N ALA A 274 -7.66 -9.43 4.25
CA ALA A 274 -6.52 -9.91 4.99
C ALA A 274 -5.38 -10.30 4.06
N TYR A 275 -4.14 -10.22 4.55
CA TYR A 275 -2.93 -10.64 3.85
C TYR A 275 -3.07 -12.03 3.24
N ARG A 276 -3.55 -13.01 4.02
CA ARG A 276 -3.74 -14.39 3.56
C ARG A 276 -4.58 -14.46 2.29
N GLY A 277 -5.68 -13.71 2.25
CA GLY A 277 -6.63 -13.76 1.16
C GLY A 277 -6.09 -13.19 -0.16
N VAL A 278 -5.07 -12.33 -0.10
CA VAL A 278 -4.46 -11.72 -1.31
C VAL A 278 -3.15 -12.40 -1.71
N ALA A 279 -2.40 -12.95 -0.75
CA ALA A 279 -1.13 -13.61 -1.05
C ALA A 279 -1.30 -14.98 -1.73
N THR A 280 -2.40 -15.70 -1.43
CA THR A 280 -2.66 -17.03 -2.01
C THR A 280 -4.14 -17.41 -1.95
N SER A 281 -4.58 -18.24 -2.90
CA SER A 281 -5.89 -18.91 -2.88
C SER A 281 -5.84 -20.26 -2.17
N SER A 282 -4.64 -20.74 -1.84
CA SER A 282 -4.43 -22.00 -1.14
C SER A 282 -4.59 -21.83 0.37
N SER A 283 -4.91 -22.93 1.05
CA SER A 283 -4.89 -22.97 2.51
C SER A 283 -3.45 -22.80 3.00
N ILE A 284 -3.25 -21.80 3.87
CA ILE A 284 -2.01 -21.59 4.62
C ILE A 284 -2.38 -21.55 6.11
N LEU A 285 -1.50 -22.13 6.93
CA LEU A 285 -1.68 -22.27 8.38
C LEU A 285 -1.79 -20.91 9.08
#